data_AF-U2QKZ0-F1
#
_entry.id   AF-U2QKZ0-F1
#
_cell.length_a   1.000
_cell.length_b   1.000
_cell.length_c   1.000
_cell.angle_alpha   90.00
_cell.angle_beta   90.00
_cell.angle_gamma   90.00
#
_symmetry.space_group_name_H-M   'P 1'
#
loop_
_entity.id
_entity.type
_entity.pdbx_description
1 polymer ?
#
loop_
_entity_poly.entity_id
_entity_poly.type
_entity_poly.pdbx_seq_one_letter_code
_entity_poly.pdbx_strand_id
1 'polypeptide(L)'
;MPNVGIRFERLPAAIIAFTLNYAAYFAEIFRGGINSVPKGQYEAAKVLKFTNLQTIRFIILPQVIKIVLPSVFNEIMSLVKDTSLVYALGISDLILASRTAANRDASLTPMFVAGAIYLILIGIVTLVSKHVENKYNYDRS
;
A
#
# COMPACT_ATOMS: atom_id res chain seq x y z
N MET A 1 30.29 19.89 -8.69
CA MET A 1 29.97 18.95 -9.78
C MET A 1 28.49 19.11 -10.11
N PRO A 2 28.12 19.34 -11.38
CA PRO A 2 26.73 19.58 -11.76
C PRO A 2 26.00 18.24 -11.76
N ASN A 3 25.18 17.98 -10.74
CA ASN A 3 24.31 16.80 -10.71
C ASN A 3 23.16 17.01 -11.70
N VAL A 4 23.15 16.18 -12.73
CA VAL A 4 22.10 16.07 -13.76
C VAL A 4 20.75 15.77 -13.09
N GLY A 5 20.04 16.83 -12.71
CA GLY A 5 18.76 17.26 -13.29
C GLY A 5 17.55 16.34 -13.32
N ILE A 6 17.65 15.02 -13.11
CA ILE A 6 16.46 14.16 -13.03
C ILE A 6 16.13 13.98 -11.54
N ARG A 7 15.66 15.07 -10.94
CA ARG A 7 14.81 14.92 -9.76
C ARG A 7 13.49 14.39 -10.29
N PHE A 8 13.36 13.06 -10.41
CA PHE A 8 12.02 12.48 -10.38
C PHE A 8 11.35 13.12 -9.17
N GLU A 9 10.20 13.75 -9.37
CA GLU A 9 9.35 14.10 -8.24
C GLU A 9 9.32 12.84 -7.36
N ARG A 10 9.80 12.98 -6.11
CA ARG A 10 10.06 11.83 -5.23
C ARG A 10 8.82 10.94 -5.07
N LEU A 11 7.65 11.55 -5.27
CA LEU A 11 6.33 10.99 -5.13
C LEU A 11 5.99 9.97 -6.25
N PRO A 12 6.04 10.29 -7.56
CA PRO A 12 5.85 9.29 -8.61
C PRO A 12 6.89 8.16 -8.59
N ALA A 13 8.17 8.44 -8.27
CA ALA A 13 9.17 7.39 -8.12
C ALA A 13 8.84 6.43 -6.98
N ALA A 14 8.40 6.96 -5.83
CA ALA A 14 7.93 6.15 -4.70
C ALA A 14 6.69 5.34 -5.08
N ILE A 15 5.67 5.95 -5.72
CA ILE A 15 4.46 5.24 -6.16
C ILE A 15 4.80 4.06 -7.05
N ILE A 16 5.67 4.25 -8.05
CA ILE A 16 6.06 3.17 -8.96
C ILE A 16 6.81 2.07 -8.20
N ALA A 17 7.75 2.43 -7.33
CA ALA A 17 8.51 1.48 -6.53
C ALA A 17 7.60 0.64 -5.61
N PHE A 18 6.69 1.29 -4.87
CA PHE A 18 5.72 0.60 -4.02
C PHE A 18 4.76 -0.27 -4.82
N THR A 19 4.22 0.26 -5.93
CA THR A 19 3.29 -0.49 -6.78
C THR A 19 3.95 -1.76 -7.32
N LEU A 20 5.17 -1.66 -7.84
CA LEU A 20 5.89 -2.81 -8.39
C LEU A 20 6.23 -3.83 -7.31
N ASN A 21 6.67 -3.36 -6.14
CA ASN A 21 7.03 -4.21 -5.01
C ASN A 21 5.81 -5.00 -4.51
N TYR A 22 4.70 -4.32 -4.19
CA TYR A 22 3.49 -4.98 -3.69
C TYR A 22 2.79 -5.82 -4.76
N ALA A 23 2.87 -5.46 -6.04
CA ALA A 23 2.38 -6.31 -7.13
C ALA A 23 3.13 -7.66 -7.18
N ALA A 24 4.45 -7.65 -6.97
CA ALA A 24 5.25 -8.88 -6.89
C ALA A 24 4.87 -9.73 -5.66
N TYR A 25 4.75 -9.11 -4.49
CA TYR A 25 4.30 -9.82 -3.27
C TYR A 25 2.91 -10.43 -3.44
N PHE A 26 1.94 -9.68 -3.97
CA PHE A 26 0.61 -10.23 -4.24
C PHE A 26 0.65 -11.36 -5.28
N ALA A 27 1.44 -11.23 -6.35
CA ALA A 27 1.57 -12.30 -7.34
C ALA A 27 2.10 -13.60 -6.71
N GLU A 28 3.08 -13.53 -5.80
CA GLU A 28 3.58 -14.69 -5.07
C GLU A 28 2.54 -15.28 -4.10
N ILE A 29 1.80 -14.43 -3.38
CA ILE A 29 0.71 -14.85 -2.49
C ILE A 29 -0.36 -15.61 -3.28
N PHE A 30 -0.83 -15.05 -4.41
CA PHE A 30 -1.82 -15.71 -5.25
C PHE A 30 -1.30 -17.00 -5.87
N ARG A 31 -0.04 -17.02 -6.33
CA ARG A 31 0.61 -18.23 -6.85
C ARG A 31 0.71 -19.31 -5.76
N GLY A 32 1.11 -18.95 -4.55
CA GLY A 32 1.16 -19.85 -3.39
C GLY A 32 -0.22 -20.37 -2.99
N GLY A 33 -1.23 -19.50 -3.03
CA GLY A 33 -2.63 -19.85 -2.79
C GLY A 33 -3.18 -20.85 -3.81
N ILE A 34 -2.86 -20.69 -5.09
CA ILE A 34 -3.27 -21.63 -6.15
C ILE A 34 -2.56 -22.98 -5.98
N ASN A 35 -1.25 -22.96 -5.71
CA ASN A 35 -0.44 -24.17 -5.56
C ASN A 35 -0.77 -24.98 -4.29
N SER A 36 -1.35 -24.35 -3.28
CA SER A 36 -1.76 -25.03 -2.04
C SER A 36 -3.11 -25.75 -2.16
N VAL A 37 -3.88 -25.53 -3.23
CA VAL A 37 -5.10 -26.28 -3.48
C VAL A 37 -4.76 -27.75 -3.82
N PRO A 38 -5.30 -28.73 -3.08
CA PRO A 38 -4.99 -30.13 -3.31
C PRO A 38 -5.33 -30.59 -4.74
N LYS A 39 -4.45 -31.37 -5.36
CA LYS A 39 -4.67 -31.92 -6.72
C LYS A 39 -5.99 -32.71 -6.83
N GLY A 40 -6.41 -33.37 -5.75
CA GLY A 40 -7.68 -34.09 -5.66
C GLY A 40 -8.92 -33.23 -5.96
N GLN A 41 -8.89 -31.92 -5.71
CA GLN A 41 -9.99 -31.01 -6.08
C GLN A 41 -10.13 -30.88 -7.60
N TYR A 42 -9.01 -30.82 -8.32
CA TYR A 42 -8.99 -30.78 -9.79
C TYR A 42 -9.42 -32.12 -10.39
N GLU A 43 -8.94 -33.22 -9.81
CA GLU A 43 -9.30 -34.58 -10.23
C GLU A 43 -10.80 -34.86 -10.00
N ALA A 44 -11.34 -34.50 -8.83
CA ALA A 44 -12.76 -34.63 -8.52
C ALA A 44 -13.63 -33.79 -9.46
N ALA A 45 -13.24 -32.55 -9.75
CA ALA A 45 -13.95 -31.70 -10.71
C ALA A 45 -14.00 -32.34 -12.11
N LYS A 46 -12.89 -32.96 -12.55
CA LYS A 46 -12.81 -33.68 -13.83
C LYS A 46 -13.70 -34.92 -13.85
N VAL A 47 -13.75 -35.69 -12.77
CA VAL A 47 -14.65 -36.85 -12.63
C VAL A 47 -16.12 -36.42 -12.69
N LEU A 48 -16.45 -35.27 -12.08
CA LEU A 48 -17.78 -34.65 -12.13
C LEU A 48 -18.07 -33.92 -13.44
N LYS A 49 -17.20 -34.04 -14.45
CA LYS A 49 -17.32 -33.41 -15.78
C LYS A 49 -17.44 -31.88 -15.77
N PHE A 50 -16.86 -31.21 -14.77
CA PHE A 50 -16.74 -29.75 -14.79
C PHE A 50 -15.78 -29.33 -15.92
N THR A 51 -16.14 -28.27 -16.64
CA THR A 51 -15.21 -27.59 -17.55
C THR A 51 -14.14 -26.85 -16.76
N ASN A 52 -12.97 -26.60 -17.36
CA ASN A 52 -11.87 -25.87 -16.70
C ASN A 52 -12.32 -24.53 -16.09
N LEU A 53 -13.18 -23.80 -16.80
CA LEU A 53 -13.69 -22.51 -16.33
C LEU A 53 -14.61 -22.67 -15.11
N GLN A 54 -15.46 -23.70 -15.10
CA GLN A 54 -16.32 -24.02 -13.96
C GLN A 54 -15.49 -24.51 -12.76
N THR A 55 -14.49 -25.36 -12.98
CA THR A 55 -13.55 -25.82 -11.94
C THR A 55 -12.86 -24.63 -11.30
N ILE A 56 -12.30 -23.71 -12.09
CA ILE A 56 -11.65 -22.51 -11.56
C ILE A 56 -12.66 -21.65 -10.79
N ARG A 57 -13.80 -21.31 -11.40
CA ARG A 57 -14.75 -20.34 -10.81
C ARG A 57 -15.44 -20.85 -9.56
N PHE A 58 -15.86 -22.12 -9.54
CA PHE A 58 -16.73 -22.67 -8.49
C PHE A 58 -16.00 -23.50 -7.45
N ILE A 59 -14.82 -24.05 -7.78
CA ILE A 59 -14.09 -24.95 -6.88
C ILE A 59 -12.80 -24.29 -6.42
N ILE A 60 -11.92 -23.91 -7.35
CA ILE A 60 -10.57 -23.46 -7.01
C ILE A 60 -10.58 -22.04 -6.44
N LEU A 61 -11.18 -21.07 -7.14
CA LEU A 61 -11.13 -19.67 -6.77
C LEU A 61 -11.69 -19.39 -5.36
N PRO A 62 -12.84 -19.96 -4.92
CA PRO A 62 -13.32 -19.77 -3.56
C PRO A 62 -12.37 -20.32 -2.48
N GLN A 63 -11.63 -21.40 -2.78
CA GLN A 63 -10.63 -21.97 -1.87
C GLN A 63 -9.39 -21.08 -1.83
N VAL A 64 -8.86 -20.68 -2.98
CA VAL A 64 -7.70 -19.78 -3.10
C VAL A 64 -7.96 -18.48 -2.36
N ILE A 65 -9.13 -17.86 -2.53
CA ILE A 65 -9.49 -16.61 -1.83
C ILE A 65 -9.36 -16.80 -0.32
N LYS A 66 -9.93 -17.86 0.25
CA LYS A 66 -9.84 -18.12 1.70
C LYS A 66 -8.40 -18.30 2.19
N ILE A 67 -7.55 -18.92 1.36
CA ILE A 67 -6.15 -19.18 1.69
C ILE A 67 -5.33 -17.88 1.65
N VAL A 68 -5.53 -17.04 0.63
CA VAL A 68 -4.70 -15.84 0.42
C VAL A 68 -5.16 -14.64 1.25
N LEU A 69 -6.43 -14.59 1.64
CA LEU A 69 -7.02 -13.42 2.28
C LEU A 69 -6.26 -12.96 3.54
N PRO A 70 -5.84 -13.84 4.47
CA PRO A 70 -5.05 -13.42 5.63
C PRO A 70 -3.71 -12.78 5.25
N SER A 71 -2.99 -13.36 4.28
CA SER A 71 -1.71 -12.83 3.79
C SER A 71 -1.88 -11.49 3.07
N VAL A 72 -2.94 -11.34 2.28
CA VAL A 72 -3.28 -10.08 1.61
C VAL A 72 -3.54 -8.97 2.64
N PHE A 73 -4.29 -9.26 3.71
CA PHE A 73 -4.50 -8.30 4.79
C PHE A 73 -3.22 -7.91 5.52
N ASN A 74 -2.33 -8.88 5.75
CA ASN A 74 -1.02 -8.59 6.33
C ASN A 74 -0.21 -7.64 5.45
N GLU A 75 -0.19 -7.83 4.13
CA GLU A 75 0.53 -6.92 3.23
C GLU A 75 -0.12 -5.54 3.10
N ILE A 76 -1.46 -5.45 3.11
CA ILE A 76 -2.13 -4.15 3.17
C ILE A 76 -1.72 -3.38 4.43
N MET A 77 -1.58 -4.06 5.57
CA MET A 77 -1.11 -3.44 6.81
C MET A 77 0.35 -2.96 6.71
N SER A 78 1.24 -3.73 6.08
CA SER A 78 2.61 -3.30 5.78
C SER A 78 2.62 -2.07 4.88
N LEU A 79 1.80 -2.04 3.83
CA LEU A 79 1.74 -0.92 2.89
C LEU A 79 1.32 0.38 3.58
N VAL A 80 0.38 0.33 4.51
CA VAL A 80 -0.03 1.50 5.30
C VAL A 80 1.12 2.03 6.15
N LYS A 81 1.94 1.16 6.73
CA LYS A 81 3.11 1.56 7.54
C LYS A 81 4.18 2.20 6.67
N ASP A 82 4.51 1.58 5.53
CA ASP A 82 5.56 2.07 4.64
C ASP A 82 5.18 3.43 4.03
N THR A 83 3.92 3.59 3.62
CA THR A 83 3.41 4.87 3.09
C THR A 83 3.38 5.96 4.16
N SER A 84 3.13 5.62 5.43
CA SER A 84 3.24 6.57 6.55
C SER A 84 4.69 7.06 6.76
N LEU A 85 5.67 6.17 6.59
CA LEU A 85 7.09 6.52 6.68
C LEU A 85 7.52 7.42 5.50
N VAL A 86 7.09 7.09 4.28
CA VAL A 86 7.32 7.92 3.08
C VAL A 86 6.69 9.30 3.24
N TYR A 87 5.49 9.35 3.82
CA TYR A 87 4.81 10.58 4.14
C TYR A 87 5.59 11.43 5.17
N ALA A 88 6.12 10.82 6.24
CA ALA A 88 6.98 11.50 7.21
C ALA A 88 8.29 12.04 6.58
N LEU A 89 8.88 11.30 5.64
CA LEU A 89 10.02 11.78 4.85
C LEU A 89 9.63 12.97 3.95
N GLY A 90 8.46 12.92 3.33
CA GLY A 90 7.92 14.03 2.52
C GLY A 90 7.67 15.31 3.34
N ILE A 91 7.20 15.19 4.58
CA ILE A 91 7.11 16.33 5.51
C ILE A 91 8.49 16.93 5.79
N SER A 92 9.50 16.08 6.00
CA SER A 92 10.87 16.53 6.27
C SER A 92 11.43 17.34 5.10
N ASP A 93 11.18 16.89 3.86
CA ASP A 93 11.53 17.64 2.65
C ASP A 93 10.77 18.98 2.54
N LEU A 94 9.47 19.00 2.86
CA LEU A 94 8.65 20.22 2.84
C LEU A 94 9.17 21.26 3.84
N ILE A 95 9.53 20.85 5.05
CA ILE A 95 10.10 21.74 6.07
C ILE A 95 11.48 22.24 5.64
N LEU A 96 12.30 21.40 5.01
CA LEU A 96 13.59 21.81 4.48
C LEU A 96 13.41 22.86 3.37
N ALA A 97 12.51 22.60 2.41
CA ALA A 97 12.22 23.52 1.31
C ALA A 97 11.68 24.87 1.82
N SER A 98 10.79 24.86 2.82
CA SER A 98 10.25 26.10 3.40
C SER A 98 11.30 26.92 4.13
N ARG A 99 12.23 26.27 4.85
CA ARG A 99 13.39 26.96 5.45
C ARG A 99 14.30 27.57 4.40
N THR A 100 14.57 26.86 3.30
CA THR A 100 15.37 27.39 2.19
C THR A 100 14.69 28.61 1.55
N ALA A 101 13.38 28.54 1.30
CA ALA A 101 12.61 29.66 0.74
C ALA A 101 12.54 30.85 1.71
N ALA A 102 12.34 30.61 3.00
CA ALA A 102 12.27 31.66 4.01
C ALA A 102 13.59 32.44 4.14
N ASN A 103 14.71 31.72 4.09
CA ASN A 103 16.04 32.34 4.07
C ASN A 103 16.30 33.13 2.78
N ARG A 104 15.85 32.62 1.62
CA ARG A 104 16.00 33.31 0.33
C ARG A 104 15.20 34.61 0.28
N ASP A 105 13.95 34.54 0.74
CA ASP A 105 12.98 35.65 0.62
C ASP A 105 13.02 36.58 1.85
N ALA A 106 13.95 36.34 2.80
CA ALA A 106 14.05 37.02 4.10
C ALA A 106 12.70 37.18 4.80
N SER A 107 11.82 36.19 4.64
CA SER A 107 10.42 36.25 5.04
C SER A 107 9.98 34.91 5.60
N LEU A 108 9.19 34.94 6.67
CA LEU A 108 8.66 33.74 7.32
C LEU A 108 7.41 33.17 6.63
N THR A 109 6.85 33.88 5.64
CA THR A 109 5.65 33.46 4.90
C THR A 109 5.72 32.01 4.38
N PRO A 110 6.83 31.52 3.80
CA PRO A 110 6.94 30.13 3.32
C PRO A 110 6.80 29.09 4.44
N MET A 111 7.22 29.41 5.67
CA MET A 111 7.09 28.51 6.81
C MET A 111 5.64 28.42 7.31
N PHE A 112 4.88 29.52 7.27
CA PHE A 112 3.46 29.51 7.60
C PHE A 112 2.64 28.69 6.59
N VAL A 113 2.93 28.80 5.30
CA VAL A 113 2.28 28.00 4.24
C VAL A 113 2.60 26.51 4.43
N ALA A 114 3.85 26.15 4.69
CA ALA A 114 4.23 24.77 4.98
C ALA A 114 3.55 24.23 6.26
N GLY A 115 3.41 25.06 7.29
CA GLY A 115 2.68 24.71 8.52
C GLY A 115 1.19 24.46 8.29
N ALA A 116 0.53 25.25 7.45
CA ALA A 116 -0.86 25.03 7.07
C ALA A 116 -1.05 23.71 6.29
N ILE A 117 -0.17 23.43 5.33
CA ILE A 117 -0.15 22.17 4.58
C ILE A 117 0.05 20.98 5.54
N TYR A 118 0.97 21.12 6.50
CA TYR A 118 1.23 20.09 7.52
C TYR A 118 0.01 19.80 8.39
N LEU A 119 -0.70 20.83 8.87
CA LEU A 119 -1.91 20.67 9.66
C LEU A 119 -3.03 19.93 8.91
N ILE A 120 -3.23 20.27 7.63
CA ILE A 120 -4.25 19.61 6.79
C ILE A 120 -3.93 18.12 6.65
N LEU A 121 -2.67 17.79 6.36
CA LEU A 121 -2.28 16.41 6.15
C LEU A 121 -2.32 15.57 7.44
N ILE A 122 -1.92 16.13 8.59
CA ILE A 122 -2.14 15.48 9.90
C ILE A 122 -3.62 15.24 10.15
N GLY A 123 -4.48 16.21 9.82
CA GLY A 123 -5.92 16.05 9.95
C GLY A 123 -6.43 14.83 9.18
N ILE A 124 -5.98 14.68 7.92
CA ILE A 124 -6.35 13.53 7.08
C ILE A 124 -5.84 12.22 7.68
N VAL A 125 -4.57 12.14 8.08
CA VAL A 125 -3.99 10.93 8.69
C VAL A 125 -4.73 10.57 9.98
N THR A 126 -5.00 11.54 10.84
CA THR A 126 -5.73 11.33 12.11
C THR A 126 -7.12 10.75 11.88
N LEU A 127 -7.82 11.23 10.85
CA LEU A 127 -9.14 10.71 10.46
C LEU A 127 -9.05 9.27 9.95
N VAL A 128 -8.07 8.98 9.08
CA VAL A 128 -7.83 7.63 8.55
C VAL A 128 -7.43 6.67 9.67
N SER A 129 -6.50 7.05 10.55
CA SER A 129 -6.07 6.24 11.70
C SER A 129 -7.24 5.93 12.63
N LYS A 130 -8.08 6.91 12.99
CA LYS A 130 -9.29 6.67 13.78
C LYS A 130 -10.26 5.71 13.09
N HIS A 131 -10.41 5.83 11.78
CA HIS A 131 -11.31 4.97 11.02
C HIS A 131 -10.81 3.51 10.96
N VAL A 132 -9.49 3.32 10.83
CA VAL A 132 -8.84 2.00 10.88
C VAL A 132 -8.88 1.41 12.28
N GLU A 133 -8.62 2.21 13.31
CA GLU A 133 -8.61 1.79 14.72
C GLU A 133 -10.01 1.37 15.21
N ASN A 134 -11.05 2.10 14.81
CA ASN A 134 -12.45 1.71 15.07
C ASN A 134 -12.83 0.38 14.41
N LYS A 135 -12.17 0.02 13.30
CA LYS A 135 -12.40 -1.25 12.61
C LYS A 135 -11.61 -2.41 13.23
N TYR A 136 -10.48 -2.14 13.87
CA TYR A 136 -9.60 -3.15 14.50
C TYR A 136 -9.90 -3.43 15.98
N ASN A 137 -10.48 -2.47 16.71
CA ASN A 137 -10.86 -2.66 18.12
C ASN A 137 -12.09 -3.58 18.33
N TYR A 138 -12.69 -4.12 17.27
CA TYR A 138 -13.75 -5.12 17.38
C TYR A 138 -13.23 -6.56 17.58
N ASP A 139 -11.95 -6.83 17.28
CA ASP A 139 -11.34 -8.17 17.40
C ASP A 139 -10.62 -8.40 18.75
N ARG A 140 -10.81 -7.51 19.73
CA ARG A 140 -10.17 -7.60 21.06
C ARG A 140 -11.14 -7.42 22.25
N SER A 141 -12.43 -7.74 22.10
CA SER A 141 -13.36 -7.83 23.25
C SER A 141 -14.23 -9.08 23.16
#